data_AF-A0A380TU53-F1
#
_entry.id   AF-A0A380TU53-F1
#
_cell.length_a   1.000
_cell.length_b   1.000
_cell.length_c   1.000
_cell.angle_alpha   90.00
_cell.angle_beta   90.00
_cell.angle_gamma   90.00
#
_symmetry.space_group_name_H-M   'P 1'
#
loop_
_entity.id
_entity.type
_entity.pdbx_description
1 polymer ?
#
loop_
_entity_poly.entity_id
_entity_poly.type
_entity_poly.pdbx_seq_one_letter_code
_entity_poly.pdbx_strand_id
1 'polypeptide(L)' 'MKTIYQNLVEHFGGQVSTANALNVSQANISGYVAGRWNMSERVAIRAEKATNGKFKAVDLCPSLKEFQTLTA' A
#
# COMPACT_ATOMS: atom_id res chain seq x y z
N MET A 1 -13.44 -11.19 -5.93
CA MET A 1 -12.32 -11.30 -4.97
C MET A 1 -11.68 -9.93 -4.86
N LYS A 2 -11.47 -9.37 -3.65
CA LYS A 2 -10.92 -8.02 -3.50
C LYS A 2 -9.39 -8.04 -3.54
N THR A 3 -8.76 -7.08 -4.21
CA THR A 3 -7.30 -6.92 -4.22
C THR A 3 -6.79 -6.36 -2.89
N ILE A 4 -5.50 -6.51 -2.59
CA ILE A 4 -4.90 -5.95 -1.37
C ILE A 4 -5.11 -4.43 -1.27
N TYR A 5 -5.06 -3.70 -2.38
CA TYR A 5 -5.32 -2.27 -2.42
C TYR A 5 -6.79 -1.92 -2.16
N GLN A 6 -7.74 -2.74 -2.63
CA GLN A 6 -9.16 -2.55 -2.31
C GLN A 6 -9.42 -2.75 -0.81
N ASN A 7 -8.81 -3.77 -0.20
CA ASN A 7 -8.91 -4.01 1.24
C ASN A 7 -8.27 -2.87 2.06
N LEU A 8 -7.15 -2.32 1.59
CA LEU A 8 -6.50 -1.17 2.23
C LEU A 8 -7.40 0.07 2.17
N VAL A 9 -8.02 0.32 1.02
CA VAL A 9 -8.95 1.46 0.84
C VAL A 9 -10.17 1.34 1.73
N GLU A 10 -10.74 0.14 1.85
CA GLU A 10 -11.84 -0.14 2.76
C GLU A 10 -11.44 0.07 4.22
N HIS A 11 -10.23 -0.33 4.61
CA HIS A 11 -9.73 -0.13 5.97
C HIS A 11 -9.66 1.34 6.38
N PHE A 12 -9.27 2.23 5.47
CA PHE A 12 -9.26 3.68 5.70
C PHE A 12 -10.60 4.37 5.44
N GLY A 13 -11.63 3.64 4.99
CA GLY A 13 -12.97 4.18 4.72
C GLY A 13 -13.11 4.93 3.38
N GLY A 14 -12.17 4.74 2.44
CA GLY A 14 -12.26 5.30 1.09
C GLY A 14 -10.95 5.80 0.51
N GLN A 15 -10.95 6.12 -0.79
CA GLN A 15 -9.73 6.45 -1.53
C GLN A 15 -9.11 7.78 -1.06
N VAL A 16 -9.93 8.78 -0.71
CA VAL A 16 -9.45 10.08 -0.20
C VAL A 16 -8.83 9.92 1.18
N SER A 17 -9.49 9.20 2.10
CA SER A 17 -8.95 8.92 3.44
C SER A 17 -7.65 8.13 3.37
N THR A 18 -7.56 7.15 2.46
CA THR A 18 -6.32 6.41 2.19
C THR A 18 -5.22 7.33 1.66
N ALA A 19 -5.54 8.21 0.70
CA ALA A 19 -4.58 9.15 0.14
C ALA A 19 -3.98 10.06 1.22
N ASN A 20 -4.83 10.59 2.10
CA ASN A 20 -4.41 11.41 3.24
C ASN A 20 -3.55 10.61 4.22
N ALA A 21 -3.96 9.39 4.58
CA ALA A 21 -3.21 8.53 5.50
C ALA A 21 -1.82 8.15 4.97
N LEU A 22 -1.69 7.96 3.65
CA LEU A 22 -0.43 7.59 3.00
C LEU A 22 0.38 8.80 2.50
N ASN A 23 -0.17 10.01 2.64
CA ASN A 23 0.38 11.26 2.12
C ASN A 23 0.76 11.16 0.62
N VAL A 24 -0.24 10.82 -0.19
CA VAL A 24 -0.21 10.75 -1.67
C VAL A 24 -1.50 11.34 -2.25
N SER A 25 -1.60 11.47 -3.58
CA SER A 25 -2.84 11.90 -4.24
C SER A 25 -3.90 10.79 -4.29
N GLN A 26 -5.18 11.16 -4.36
CA GLN A 26 -6.26 10.18 -4.58
C GLN A 26 -6.12 9.46 -5.92
N ALA A 27 -5.57 10.13 -6.95
CA ALA A 27 -5.26 9.51 -8.23
C ALA A 27 -4.27 8.35 -8.12
N ASN A 28 -3.26 8.45 -7.23
CA ASN A 28 -2.35 7.34 -6.96
C ASN A 28 -3.11 6.13 -6.38
N ILE A 29 -4.01 6.37 -5.43
CA ILE A 29 -4.84 5.32 -4.82
C ILE A 29 -5.73 4.65 -5.89
N SER A 30 -6.34 5.44 -6.77
CA SER A 30 -7.13 4.92 -7.89
C SER A 30 -6.30 4.05 -8.83
N GLY A 31 -5.06 4.47 -9.13
CA GLY A 31 -4.12 3.68 -9.92
C GLY A 31 -3.77 2.33 -9.28
N TYR A 32 -3.55 2.30 -7.96
CA TYR A 32 -3.32 1.06 -7.21
C TYR A 32 -4.53 0.13 -7.27
N VAL A 33 -5.73 0.64 -6.96
CA VAL A 33 -6.98 -0.14 -6.96
C VAL A 33 -7.29 -0.71 -8.35
N ALA A 34 -7.03 0.06 -9.40
CA ALA A 34 -7.21 -0.36 -10.78
C ALA A 34 -6.07 -1.25 -11.32
N GLY A 35 -5.02 -1.49 -10.53
CA GLY A 35 -3.88 -2.33 -10.92
C GLY A 35 -2.98 -1.72 -12.00
N ARG A 36 -2.99 -0.40 -12.19
CA ARG A 36 -2.17 0.28 -13.22
C ARG A 36 -0.69 0.32 -12.83
N TRP A 37 -0.41 0.43 -11.54
CA TRP A 37 0.93 0.46 -10.97
C TRP A 37 0.89 0.01 -9.51
N ASN A 38 2.05 -0.35 -8.96
CA ASN A 38 2.19 -0.71 -7.56
C ASN A 38 2.61 0.47 -6.68
N MET A 39 2.50 0.31 -5.36
CA MET A 39 3.09 1.26 -4.42
C MET A 39 4.61 1.23 -4.53
N SER A 40 5.25 2.40 -4.42
CA SER A 40 6.68 2.47 -4.15
C SER A 40 6.97 2.02 -2.72
N GLU A 41 8.22 1.69 -2.45
CA GLU A 41 8.73 1.22 -1.16
C GLU A 41 8.33 2.19 -0.04
N ARG A 42 8.51 3.49 -0.29
CA ARG A 42 8.17 4.57 0.66
C ARG A 42 6.67 4.56 1.02
N VAL A 43 5.79 4.42 0.03
CA VAL A 43 4.34 4.44 0.25
C VAL A 43 3.88 3.16 0.93
N ALA A 44 4.45 2.01 0.57
CA ALA A 44 4.16 0.73 1.19
C ALA A 44 4.58 0.69 2.67
N ILE A 45 5.75 1.25 3.02
CA ILE A 45 6.18 1.38 4.43
C ILE A 45 5.21 2.30 5.20
N ARG A 46 4.78 3.42 4.62
CA ARG A 46 3.77 4.30 5.25
C ARG A 46 2.47 3.54 5.50
N ALA A 47 2.00 2.75 4.54
CA ALA A 47 0.80 1.95 4.69
C ALA A 47 0.92 0.93 5.82
N GLU A 48 2.07 0.25 5.93
CA GLU A 48 2.29 -0.67 7.04
C GLU A 48 2.25 0.03 8.40
N LYS A 49 2.92 1.18 8.53
CA LYS A 49 2.92 1.95 9.77
C LYS A 49 1.54 2.53 10.11
N ALA A 50 0.84 3.10 9.14
CA ALA A 50 -0.49 3.69 9.31
C ALA A 50 -1.57 2.64 9.66
N THR A 51 -1.32 1.37 9.34
CA THR A 51 -2.25 0.26 9.61
C THR A 51 -1.78 -0.66 10.74
N ASN A 52 -0.77 -0.24 11.52
CA ASN A 52 -0.17 -1.03 12.60
C ASN A 52 0.22 -2.45 12.17
N GLY A 53 0.74 -2.59 10.95
CA GLY A 53 1.22 -3.88 10.44
C GLY A 53 0.14 -4.78 9.82
N LYS A 54 -1.13 -4.34 9.75
CA LYS A 54 -2.20 -5.12 9.12
C LYS A 54 -1.96 -5.36 7.63
N PHE A 55 -1.38 -4.38 6.94
CA PHE A 55 -0.96 -4.50 5.54
C PHE A 55 0.56 -4.39 5.49
N LYS A 56 1.25 -5.47 5.14
CA LYS A 56 2.72 -5.47 5.11
C LYS A 56 3.25 -4.75 3.88
N ALA A 57 4.34 -3.99 4.04
CA ALA A 57 4.93 -3.25 2.94
C ALA A 57 5.34 -4.18 1.77
N VAL A 58 5.83 -5.38 2.11
CA VAL A 58 6.25 -6.43 1.16
C VAL A 58 5.10 -7.03 0.33
N ASP A 59 3.86 -6.95 0.82
CA ASP A 59 2.69 -7.41 0.09
C ASP A 59 2.14 -6.31 -0.83
N LEU A 60 2.39 -5.04 -0.47
CA LEU A 60 1.99 -3.85 -1.22
C LEU A 60 3.05 -3.43 -2.28
N CYS A 61 4.30 -3.84 -2.10
CA CYS A 61 5.42 -3.46 -2.96
C CYS A 61 6.28 -4.70 -3.27
N PRO A 62 6.11 -5.31 -4.45
CA PRO A 62 6.81 -6.54 -4.81
C PRO A 62 8.34 -6.43 -4.79
N SER A 63 8.92 -5.25 -5.08
CA SER A 63 10.37 -5.01 -5.01
C SER A 63 10.92 -5.19 -3.60
N LEU A 64 10.09 -5.03 -2.56
CA LEU A 64 10.52 -5.25 -1.18
C LEU A 64 10.71 -6.73 -0.82
N LYS A 65 10.24 -7.67 -1.65
CA LYS A 65 10.39 -9.10 -1.36
C LYS A 65 11.84 -9.57 -1.39
N GLU A 66 12.68 -8.98 -2.24
CA GLU A 66 14.10 -9.29 -2.34
C GLU A 66 14.83 -9.05 -1.01
N PHE A 67 14.43 -8.02 -0.26
CA PHE A 67 15.07 -7.65 1.00
C PHE A 67 14.60 -8.49 2.20
N GLN A 68 13.59 -9.36 2.07
CA GLN A 68 13.17 -10.22 3.20
C GLN A 68 14.17 -11.33 3.50
N THR A 69 14.89 -11.80 2.48
CA THR A 69 15.84 -12.92 2.61
C THR A 69 17.29 -12.45 2.67
N LEU A 70 17.52 -11.14 2.54
CA LEU A 70 18.86 -10.56 2.58
C LEU A 70 19.31 -10.40 4.04
N THR A 71 20.22 -11.26 4.47
CA THR A 71 20.92 -11.15 5.77
C THR A 71 22.32 -10.61 5.56
N ALA A 72 22.81 -9.82 6.53
CA ALA A 72 24.18 -9.28 6.52
C ALA A 72 25.25 -10.36 6.69
#